data_AF-A0A2H0VBP9-F1
#
_entry.id   AF-A0A2H0VBP9-F1
#
_cell.length_a   1.000
_cell.length_b   1.000
_cell.length_c   1.000
_cell.angle_alpha   90.00
_cell.angle_beta   90.00
_cell.angle_gamma   90.00
#
_symmetry.space_group_name_H-M   'P 1'
#
loop_
_entity.id
_entity.type
_entity.pdbx_description
1 polymer ?
#
loop_
_entity_poly.entity_id
_entity_poly.type
_entity_poly.pdbx_seq_one_letter_code
_entity_poly.pdbx_strand_id
1 'polypeptide(L)'
;MKFYSRRDFFKSAAIGLASAELSCKKEEKEVAVKGKKEQIKPENWEMTAEESSSYVKDVLQTALQRVVDNPETILSIKDRVITEFTAIQNGQLLYQALGARRPSDPDTWAHVDYDPQQDKPVLMIFVPAVRRGLEQYSNEGFNQAELDNIIAIMYAHEQIHIEQAENYPFKDRFLRPDPYLTIKDEATAYGKTILEIMRPLMEKGARLPQNYINNSQQLKLVGDDYTNPAWISSFR
;
A
#
# COMPACT_ATOMS: atom_id res chain seq x y z
N MET A 1 21.05 -17.29 16.87
CA MET A 1 20.44 -16.35 15.91
C MET A 1 20.94 -16.70 14.53
N LYS A 2 20.09 -17.28 13.67
CA LYS A 2 20.45 -17.53 12.26
C LYS A 2 20.22 -16.23 11.50
N PHE A 3 21.29 -15.61 11.01
CA PHE A 3 21.20 -14.52 10.05
C PHE A 3 20.74 -15.10 8.71
N TYR A 4 19.46 -14.93 8.37
CA TYR A 4 19.02 -15.16 7.01
C TYR A 4 19.65 -14.09 6.13
N SER A 5 20.29 -14.49 5.03
CA SER A 5 20.90 -13.53 4.10
C SER A 5 19.78 -12.70 3.46
N ARG A 6 19.99 -11.39 3.25
CA ARG A 6 18.99 -10.48 2.67
C ARG A 6 18.46 -10.94 1.29
N ARG A 7 19.22 -11.79 0.58
CA ARG A 7 18.83 -12.41 -0.71
C ARG A 7 17.79 -13.54 -0.57
N ASP A 8 17.61 -14.12 0.61
CA ASP A 8 16.63 -15.19 0.86
C ASP A 8 15.28 -14.66 1.35
N PHE A 9 15.20 -13.34 1.62
CA PHE A 9 14.02 -12.67 2.15
C PHE A 9 12.87 -12.68 1.13
N PHE A 10 13.03 -12.12 -0.07
CA PHE A 10 11.94 -12.06 -1.05
C PHE A 10 11.61 -13.40 -1.72
N LYS A 11 12.57 -14.33 -1.79
CA LYS A 11 12.31 -15.71 -2.27
C LYS A 11 11.32 -16.46 -1.40
N SER A 12 11.30 -16.19 -0.10
CA SER A 12 10.38 -16.83 0.85
C SER A 12 9.00 -16.15 0.88
N ALA A 13 8.95 -14.82 0.67
CA ALA A 13 7.69 -14.08 0.52
C ALA A 13 6.90 -14.53 -0.71
N ALA A 14 7.58 -14.80 -1.83
CA ALA A 14 6.95 -15.33 -3.05
C ALA A 14 6.22 -16.67 -2.83
N ILE A 15 6.66 -17.49 -1.86
CA ILE A 15 6.04 -18.77 -1.52
C ILE A 15 4.78 -18.57 -0.65
N GLY A 16 4.80 -17.60 0.27
CA GLY A 16 3.63 -17.23 1.09
C GLY A 16 2.50 -16.59 0.29
N LEU A 17 2.84 -15.87 -0.77
CA LEU A 17 1.89 -15.20 -1.66
C LEU A 17 1.16 -16.17 -2.59
N ALA A 18 1.84 -17.22 -3.06
CA ALA A 18 1.22 -18.29 -3.85
C ALA A 18 0.31 -19.21 -3.00
N SER A 19 0.44 -19.21 -1.67
CA SER A 19 -0.37 -20.07 -0.79
C SER A 19 -1.64 -19.41 -0.26
N ALA A 20 -1.81 -18.10 -0.42
CA ALA A 20 -3.06 -17.39 -0.13
C ALA A 20 -4.18 -17.70 -1.15
N GLU A 21 -3.85 -18.29 -2.32
CA GLU A 21 -4.78 -18.59 -3.41
C GLU A 21 -5.73 -19.79 -3.15
N LEU A 22 -5.51 -20.59 -2.10
CA LEU A 22 -6.18 -21.89 -1.94
C LEU A 22 -7.35 -21.95 -0.93
N SER A 23 -7.83 -20.83 -0.39
CA SER A 23 -8.98 -20.83 0.54
C SER A 23 -10.15 -19.98 0.06
N CYS A 24 -10.52 -20.09 -1.22
CA CYS A 24 -11.80 -19.57 -1.72
C CYS A 24 -12.81 -20.70 -1.97
N LYS A 25 -12.96 -21.61 -1.01
CA LYS A 25 -14.12 -22.54 -0.91
C LYS A 25 -14.38 -22.91 0.54
N LYS A 26 -15.27 -22.18 1.22
CA LYS A 26 -16.16 -22.73 2.25
C LYS A 26 -17.26 -21.73 2.63
N GLU A 27 -18.47 -22.16 2.35
CA GLU A 27 -19.80 -21.75 2.85
C GLU A 27 -19.89 -20.45 3.67
N GLU A 28 -20.54 -19.47 3.06
CA GLU A 28 -21.01 -18.24 3.68
C GLU A 28 -21.98 -18.56 4.82
N LYS A 29 -21.56 -18.30 6.07
CA LYS A 29 -22.50 -17.91 7.12
C LYS A 29 -22.56 -16.39 7.15
N GLU A 30 -23.69 -15.89 6.70
CA GLU A 30 -24.04 -14.46 6.67
C GLU A 30 -24.10 -13.92 8.11
N VAL A 31 -23.05 -13.20 8.52
CA VAL A 31 -23.14 -12.27 9.65
C VAL A 31 -23.32 -10.89 9.03
N ALA A 32 -24.56 -10.41 9.06
CA ALA A 32 -24.94 -9.08 8.57
C ALA A 32 -24.30 -8.00 9.47
N VAL A 33 -23.10 -7.55 9.11
CA VAL A 33 -22.52 -6.30 9.61
C VAL A 33 -22.82 -5.21 8.58
N LYS A 34 -23.53 -4.16 9.01
CA LYS A 34 -23.87 -2.95 8.22
C LYS A 34 -22.64 -2.07 7.96
N GLY A 35 -21.58 -2.63 7.37
CA GLY A 35 -20.61 -1.88 6.59
C GLY A 35 -20.82 -2.31 5.13
N LYS A 36 -21.09 -1.38 4.21
CA LYS A 36 -21.12 -1.74 2.79
C LYS A 36 -19.70 -2.19 2.40
N LYS A 37 -19.46 -3.51 2.39
CA LYS A 37 -18.30 -4.09 1.70
C LYS A 37 -18.34 -3.56 0.28
N GLU A 38 -17.30 -2.87 -0.14
CA GLU A 38 -17.05 -2.77 -1.57
C GLU A 38 -16.58 -4.15 -2.02
N GLN A 39 -17.53 -4.97 -2.44
CA GLN A 39 -17.23 -6.32 -2.89
C GLN A 39 -16.65 -6.22 -4.31
N ILE A 40 -15.36 -6.51 -4.44
CA ILE A 40 -14.71 -6.69 -5.75
C ILE A 40 -15.14 -8.04 -6.28
N LYS A 41 -15.95 -8.03 -7.34
CA LYS A 41 -16.50 -9.25 -7.92
C LYS A 41 -15.74 -9.63 -9.20
N PRO A 42 -15.77 -10.91 -9.61
CA PRO A 42 -15.07 -11.40 -10.81
C PRO A 42 -15.33 -10.58 -12.08
N GLU A 43 -16.52 -10.00 -12.24
CA GLU A 43 -16.87 -9.13 -13.37
C GLU A 43 -16.06 -7.81 -13.45
N ASN A 44 -15.41 -7.40 -12.36
CA ASN A 44 -14.53 -6.24 -12.33
C ASN A 44 -13.07 -6.57 -12.70
N TRP A 45 -12.78 -7.85 -13.00
CA TRP A 45 -11.41 -8.31 -13.23
C TRP A 45 -10.99 -8.02 -14.67
N GLU A 46 -9.85 -7.37 -14.80
CA GLU A 46 -9.18 -7.04 -16.06
C GLU A 46 -7.98 -7.97 -16.33
N MET A 47 -7.56 -8.71 -15.30
CA MET A 47 -6.45 -9.66 -15.30
C MET A 47 -6.83 -10.90 -14.50
N THR A 48 -6.27 -12.07 -14.84
CA THR A 48 -6.47 -13.27 -14.02
C THR A 48 -5.71 -13.18 -12.69
N ALA A 49 -6.00 -14.11 -11.77
CA ALA A 49 -5.24 -14.23 -10.51
C ALA A 49 -3.75 -14.53 -10.81
N GLU A 50 -3.49 -15.44 -11.74
CA GLU A 50 -2.14 -15.84 -12.12
C GLU A 50 -1.35 -14.68 -12.75
N GLU A 51 -1.99 -13.89 -13.62
CA GLU A 51 -1.39 -12.69 -14.22
C GLU A 51 -1.06 -11.65 -13.15
N SER A 52 -1.96 -11.45 -12.20
CA SER A 52 -1.80 -10.49 -11.10
C SER A 52 -0.68 -10.91 -10.16
N SER A 53 -0.66 -12.17 -9.75
CA SER A 53 0.39 -12.77 -8.92
C SER A 53 1.76 -12.72 -9.62
N SER A 54 1.80 -12.99 -10.93
CA SER A 54 3.03 -12.90 -11.72
C SER A 54 3.53 -11.45 -11.82
N TYR A 55 2.65 -10.48 -12.05
CA TYR A 55 3.01 -9.06 -12.10
C TYR A 55 3.59 -8.57 -10.77
N VAL A 56 2.94 -8.92 -9.66
CA VAL A 56 3.46 -8.59 -8.31
C VAL A 56 4.86 -9.16 -8.12
N LYS A 57 5.06 -10.43 -8.44
CA LYS A 57 6.34 -11.12 -8.25
C LYS A 57 7.44 -10.55 -9.15
N ASP A 58 7.16 -10.39 -10.44
CA ASP A 58 8.19 -10.09 -11.42
C ASP A 58 8.48 -8.59 -11.50
N VAL A 59 7.48 -7.74 -11.23
CA VAL A 59 7.61 -6.28 -11.30
C VAL A 59 7.74 -5.66 -9.92
N LEU A 60 6.72 -5.80 -9.07
CA LEU A 60 6.66 -5.04 -7.81
C LEU A 60 7.69 -5.51 -6.79
N GLN A 61 7.79 -6.82 -6.55
CA GLN A 61 8.79 -7.35 -5.61
C GLN A 61 10.21 -7.09 -6.10
N THR A 62 10.46 -7.20 -7.41
CA THR A 62 11.78 -6.89 -7.97
C THR A 62 12.13 -5.41 -7.76
N ALA A 63 11.18 -4.48 -7.95
CA ALA A 63 11.37 -3.07 -7.65
C ALA A 63 11.69 -2.82 -6.17
N LEU A 64 10.90 -3.42 -5.27
CA LEU A 64 11.10 -3.29 -3.83
C LEU A 64 12.44 -3.88 -3.37
N GLN A 65 12.87 -5.02 -3.93
CA GLN A 65 14.18 -5.60 -3.67
C GLN A 65 15.30 -4.64 -4.08
N ARG A 66 15.21 -4.00 -5.26
CA ARG A 66 16.19 -2.99 -5.71
C ARG A 66 16.24 -1.81 -4.74
N VAL A 67 15.10 -1.34 -4.26
CA VAL A 67 15.00 -0.24 -3.29
C VAL A 67 15.65 -0.62 -1.95
N VAL A 68 15.38 -1.82 -1.44
CA VAL A 68 15.95 -2.33 -0.19
C VAL A 68 17.46 -2.54 -0.28
N ASP A 69 17.94 -3.08 -1.40
CA ASP A 69 19.37 -3.36 -1.61
C ASP A 69 20.18 -2.09 -1.91
N ASN A 70 19.54 -1.03 -2.40
CA ASN A 70 20.20 0.23 -2.71
C ASN A 70 20.63 0.94 -1.40
N PRO A 71 21.94 1.13 -1.13
CA PRO A 71 22.41 1.80 0.08
C PRO A 71 21.91 3.25 0.21
N GLU A 72 21.64 3.92 -0.91
CA GLU A 72 21.24 5.34 -0.94
C GLU A 72 19.76 5.57 -0.65
N THR A 73 18.91 4.55 -0.76
CA THR A 73 17.50 4.65 -0.38
C THR A 73 17.38 5.08 1.09
N ILE A 74 16.46 6.01 1.36
CA ILE A 74 16.20 6.51 2.72
C ILE A 74 15.71 5.39 3.65
N LEU A 75 16.13 5.44 4.92
CA LEU A 75 15.86 4.38 5.90
C LEU A 75 14.36 4.18 6.15
N SER A 76 13.58 5.26 6.21
CA SER A 76 12.13 5.21 6.46
C SER A 76 11.36 4.37 5.43
N ILE A 77 11.79 4.36 4.16
CA ILE A 77 11.22 3.46 3.15
C ILE A 77 11.68 2.03 3.40
N LYS A 78 12.99 1.81 3.57
CA LYS A 78 13.55 0.46 3.72
C LYS A 78 12.92 -0.27 4.91
N ASP A 79 12.87 0.39 6.05
CA ASP A 79 12.39 -0.21 7.29
C ASP A 79 10.92 -0.58 7.18
N ARG A 80 10.10 0.28 6.55
CA ARG A 80 8.67 0.02 6.32
C ARG A 80 8.43 -1.12 5.34
N VAL A 81 9.11 -1.12 4.20
CA VAL A 81 9.02 -2.22 3.22
C VAL A 81 9.48 -3.54 3.86
N ILE A 82 10.61 -3.56 4.58
CA ILE A 82 11.07 -4.77 5.27
C ILE A 82 10.08 -5.23 6.34
N THR A 83 9.52 -4.30 7.12
CA THR A 83 8.55 -4.61 8.18
C THR A 83 7.29 -5.24 7.61
N GLU A 84 6.74 -4.64 6.56
CA GLU A 84 5.52 -5.11 5.91
C GLU A 84 5.71 -6.53 5.31
N PHE A 85 6.79 -6.76 4.56
CA PHE A 85 7.09 -8.08 4.02
C PHE A 85 7.39 -9.12 5.11
N THR A 86 7.99 -8.71 6.23
CA THR A 86 8.19 -9.59 7.39
C THR A 86 6.84 -9.95 8.01
N ALA A 87 5.92 -8.99 8.14
CA ALA A 87 4.57 -9.24 8.65
C ALA A 87 3.78 -10.18 7.73
N ILE A 88 3.93 -10.06 6.40
CA ILE A 88 3.33 -10.97 5.42
C ILE A 88 3.88 -12.39 5.59
N GLN A 89 5.20 -12.54 5.67
CA GLN A 89 5.85 -13.84 5.86
C GLN A 89 5.46 -14.54 7.16
N ASN A 90 5.31 -13.75 8.23
CA ASN A 90 4.90 -14.26 9.53
C ASN A 90 3.38 -14.49 9.63
N GLY A 91 2.63 -14.21 8.57
CA GLY A 91 1.17 -14.33 8.54
C GLY A 91 0.44 -13.35 9.47
N GLN A 92 1.09 -12.24 9.84
CA GLN A 92 0.51 -11.15 10.64
C GLN A 92 -0.26 -10.16 9.77
N LEU A 93 0.16 -10.00 8.51
CA LEU A 93 -0.52 -9.22 7.47
C LEU A 93 -0.90 -10.15 6.33
N LEU A 94 -2.17 -10.17 5.94
CA LEU A 94 -2.58 -10.84 4.71
C LEU A 94 -2.19 -9.99 3.51
N TYR A 95 -1.95 -10.61 2.37
CA TYR A 95 -1.63 -9.90 1.14
C TYR A 95 -2.46 -10.47 -0.01
N GLN A 96 -3.03 -9.58 -0.82
CA GLN A 96 -3.84 -9.95 -1.99
C GLN A 96 -3.43 -9.15 -3.23
N ALA A 97 -3.03 -9.86 -4.29
CA ALA A 97 -2.85 -9.29 -5.62
C ALA A 97 -4.18 -9.37 -6.37
N LEU A 98 -4.82 -8.23 -6.61
CA LEU A 98 -6.13 -8.17 -7.23
C LEU A 98 -6.01 -7.80 -8.71
N GLY A 99 -6.54 -8.65 -9.58
CA GLY A 99 -6.64 -8.42 -11.02
C GLY A 99 -7.74 -7.45 -11.43
N ALA A 100 -8.21 -6.62 -10.51
CA ALA A 100 -9.29 -5.67 -10.69
C ALA A 100 -8.86 -4.28 -10.21
N ARG A 101 -9.53 -3.24 -10.69
CA ARG A 101 -9.46 -1.91 -10.09
C ARG A 101 -10.42 -1.81 -8.90
N ARG A 102 -10.12 -0.91 -7.96
CA ARG A 102 -11.06 -0.59 -6.88
C ARG A 102 -12.29 0.12 -7.48
N PRO A 103 -13.53 -0.36 -7.23
CA PRO A 103 -14.71 0.21 -7.90
C PRO A 103 -15.00 1.67 -7.54
N SER A 104 -14.81 2.06 -6.27
CA SER A 104 -15.07 3.42 -5.77
C SER A 104 -14.01 4.44 -6.17
N ASP A 105 -12.77 3.98 -6.36
CA ASP A 105 -11.64 4.79 -6.79
C ASP A 105 -10.70 3.95 -7.68
N PRO A 106 -10.95 3.91 -9.00
CA PRO A 106 -10.21 3.05 -9.92
C PRO A 106 -8.72 3.35 -10.06
N ASP A 107 -8.26 4.49 -9.54
CA ASP A 107 -6.86 4.91 -9.57
C ASP A 107 -6.14 4.61 -8.23
N THR A 108 -6.82 4.06 -7.21
CA THR A 108 -6.18 3.51 -6.00
C THR A 108 -5.26 2.35 -6.39
N TRP A 109 -3.98 2.43 -6.02
CA TRP A 109 -2.99 1.37 -6.30
C TRP A 109 -2.94 0.28 -5.23
N ALA A 110 -3.08 0.67 -3.96
CA ALA A 110 -3.06 -0.23 -2.82
C ALA A 110 -4.02 0.25 -1.73
N HIS A 111 -4.41 -0.65 -0.85
CA HIS A 111 -5.20 -0.31 0.33
C HIS A 111 -5.05 -1.38 1.40
N VAL A 112 -4.79 -0.96 2.64
CA VAL A 112 -4.91 -1.82 3.82
C VAL A 112 -6.32 -1.77 4.40
N ASP A 113 -6.93 -2.94 4.54
CA ASP A 113 -8.23 -3.14 5.20
C ASP A 113 -8.12 -4.27 6.24
N TYR A 114 -9.26 -4.82 6.66
CA TYR A 114 -9.36 -5.90 7.64
C TYR A 114 -10.17 -7.07 7.10
N ASP A 115 -9.60 -8.27 7.21
CA ASP A 115 -10.29 -9.53 6.94
C ASP A 115 -10.98 -10.02 8.24
N PRO A 116 -12.33 -9.95 8.33
CA PRO A 116 -13.04 -10.40 9.52
C PRO A 116 -13.10 -11.93 9.67
N GLN A 117 -12.85 -12.69 8.60
CA GLN A 117 -12.83 -14.16 8.68
C GLN A 117 -11.55 -14.65 9.34
N GLN A 118 -10.44 -13.94 9.07
CA GLN A 118 -9.12 -14.30 9.60
C GLN A 118 -8.68 -13.44 10.80
N ASP A 119 -9.47 -12.42 11.16
CA ASP A 119 -9.18 -11.45 12.24
C ASP A 119 -7.79 -10.79 12.08
N LYS A 120 -7.49 -10.36 10.85
CA LYS A 120 -6.16 -9.83 10.47
C LYS A 120 -6.28 -8.65 9.50
N PRO A 121 -5.31 -7.72 9.51
CA PRO A 121 -5.19 -6.74 8.44
C PRO A 121 -4.87 -7.43 7.11
N VAL A 122 -5.30 -6.82 6.01
CA VAL A 122 -5.02 -7.28 4.64
C VAL A 122 -4.53 -6.12 3.79
N LEU A 123 -3.37 -6.28 3.16
CA LEU A 123 -2.86 -5.39 2.13
C LEU A 123 -3.36 -5.87 0.76
N MET A 124 -4.18 -5.06 0.12
CA MET A 124 -4.68 -5.32 -1.23
C MET A 124 -3.91 -4.47 -2.23
N ILE A 125 -3.40 -5.08 -3.29
CA ILE A 125 -2.74 -4.41 -4.41
C ILE A 125 -3.61 -4.53 -5.65
N PHE A 126 -4.03 -3.40 -6.21
CA PHE A 126 -4.86 -3.31 -7.42
C PHE A 126 -3.97 -3.28 -8.65
N VAL A 127 -3.61 -4.47 -9.16
CA VAL A 127 -2.57 -4.64 -10.18
C VAL A 127 -2.84 -3.84 -11.47
N PRO A 128 -4.07 -3.81 -12.03
CA PRO A 128 -4.34 -3.00 -13.22
C PRO A 128 -4.08 -1.50 -13.00
N ALA A 129 -4.42 -0.96 -11.83
CA ALA A 129 -4.21 0.45 -11.49
C ALA A 129 -2.72 0.78 -11.38
N VAL A 130 -1.95 -0.06 -10.68
CA VAL A 130 -0.49 0.07 -10.57
C VAL A 130 0.15 0.03 -11.95
N ARG A 131 -0.21 -0.96 -12.78
CA ARG A 131 0.37 -1.13 -14.12
C ARG A 131 0.13 0.11 -14.98
N ARG A 132 -1.12 0.58 -15.05
CA ARG A 132 -1.49 1.77 -15.83
C ARG A 132 -0.75 3.01 -15.33
N GLY A 133 -0.64 3.17 -14.02
CA GLY A 133 0.07 4.29 -13.41
C GLY A 133 1.57 4.28 -13.71
N LEU A 134 2.23 3.13 -13.63
CA LEU A 134 3.64 2.98 -14.01
C LEU A 134 3.87 3.22 -15.51
N GLU A 135 2.97 2.74 -16.38
CA GLU A 135 3.01 3.03 -17.82
C GLU A 135 2.88 4.53 -18.09
N GLN A 136 1.97 5.23 -17.40
CA GLN A 136 1.83 6.67 -17.49
C GLN A 136 3.13 7.39 -17.08
N TYR A 137 3.69 7.08 -15.92
CA TYR A 137 4.93 7.73 -15.46
C TYR A 137 6.12 7.42 -16.38
N SER A 138 6.21 6.20 -16.92
CA SER A 138 7.21 5.88 -17.94
C SER A 138 7.06 6.76 -19.18
N ASN A 139 5.84 7.04 -19.63
CA ASN A 139 5.58 7.94 -20.77
C ASN A 139 5.90 9.41 -20.46
N GLU A 140 5.82 9.81 -19.18
CA GLU A 140 6.26 11.13 -18.69
C GLU A 140 7.80 11.22 -18.51
N GLY A 141 8.53 10.16 -18.88
CA GLY A 141 9.99 10.12 -18.88
C GLY A 141 10.60 9.83 -17.51
N PHE A 142 9.87 9.18 -16.61
CA PHE A 142 10.46 8.68 -15.37
C PHE A 142 11.38 7.49 -15.67
N ASN A 143 12.56 7.48 -15.05
CA ASN A 143 13.50 6.37 -15.17
C ASN A 143 13.16 5.23 -14.18
N GLN A 144 13.81 4.08 -14.35
CA GLN A 144 13.51 2.90 -13.53
C GLN A 144 13.69 3.13 -12.02
N ALA A 145 14.72 3.86 -11.59
CA ALA A 145 14.94 4.13 -10.17
C ALA A 145 13.84 5.04 -9.59
N GLU A 146 13.32 5.98 -10.38
CA GLU A 146 12.20 6.82 -9.98
C GLU A 146 10.89 6.02 -9.90
N LEU A 147 10.64 5.12 -10.86
CA LEU A 147 9.50 4.19 -10.81
C LEU A 147 9.57 3.25 -9.60
N ASP A 148 10.75 2.73 -9.30
CA ASP A 148 10.99 1.88 -8.12
C ASP A 148 10.69 2.65 -6.82
N ASN A 149 11.07 3.93 -6.73
CA ASN A 149 10.74 4.78 -5.60
C ASN A 149 9.23 5.02 -5.48
N ILE A 150 8.50 5.22 -6.59
CA ILE A 150 7.05 5.40 -6.57
C ILE A 150 6.36 4.14 -6.02
N ILE A 151 6.77 2.95 -6.46
CA ILE A 151 6.28 1.67 -5.91
C ILE A 151 6.59 1.59 -4.41
N ALA A 152 7.80 1.94 -3.99
CA ALA A 152 8.18 1.86 -2.59
C ALA A 152 7.45 2.88 -1.70
N ILE A 153 7.13 4.07 -2.22
CA ILE A 153 6.29 5.06 -1.53
C ILE A 153 4.90 4.48 -1.27
N MET A 154 4.28 3.83 -2.27
CA MET A 154 2.96 3.19 -2.12
C MET A 154 2.98 2.18 -0.97
N TYR A 155 3.93 1.25 -0.95
CA TYR A 155 4.04 0.27 0.13
C TYR A 155 4.35 0.90 1.48
N ALA A 156 5.28 1.85 1.53
CA ALA A 156 5.60 2.53 2.78
C ALA A 156 4.42 3.36 3.32
N HIS A 157 3.57 3.90 2.44
CA HIS A 157 2.34 4.59 2.81
C HIS A 157 1.32 3.63 3.44
N GLU A 158 1.08 2.47 2.84
CA GLU A 158 0.20 1.45 3.41
C GLU A 158 0.69 0.95 4.78
N GLN A 159 2.00 0.76 4.94
CA GLN A 159 2.59 0.43 6.23
C GLN A 159 2.38 1.52 7.29
N ILE A 160 2.28 2.80 6.91
CA ILE A 160 1.95 3.88 7.85
C ILE A 160 0.52 3.72 8.40
N HIS A 161 -0.46 3.26 7.59
CA HIS A 161 -1.79 2.94 8.12
C HIS A 161 -1.72 1.81 9.16
N ILE A 162 -0.88 0.81 8.93
CA ILE A 162 -0.67 -0.30 9.88
C ILE A 162 -0.07 0.22 11.19
N GLU A 163 0.94 1.08 11.14
CA GLU A 163 1.53 1.74 12.31
C GLU A 163 0.49 2.58 13.08
N GLN A 164 -0.45 3.21 12.38
CA GLN A 164 -1.48 4.05 12.97
C GLN A 164 -2.66 3.27 13.55
N ALA A 165 -2.81 1.99 13.19
CA ALA A 165 -3.93 1.15 13.62
C ALA A 165 -3.98 0.93 15.15
N GLU A 166 -2.90 1.17 15.89
CA GLU A 166 -2.93 1.19 17.36
C GLU A 166 -3.90 2.24 17.92
N ASN A 167 -4.06 3.38 17.22
CA ASN A 167 -4.92 4.48 17.65
C ASN A 167 -6.34 4.40 17.07
N TYR A 168 -6.48 3.75 15.92
CA TYR A 168 -7.77 3.50 15.26
C TYR A 168 -7.74 2.12 14.59
N PRO A 169 -8.10 1.05 15.33
CA PRO A 169 -7.96 -0.32 14.86
C PRO A 169 -8.72 -0.59 13.57
N PHE A 170 -8.12 -1.35 12.64
CA PHE A 170 -8.77 -1.70 11.37
C PHE A 170 -10.12 -2.40 11.56
N LYS A 171 -10.24 -3.20 12.62
CA LYS A 171 -11.51 -3.85 13.01
C LYS A 171 -12.61 -2.84 13.29
N ASP A 172 -12.29 -1.73 13.96
CA ASP A 172 -13.26 -0.69 14.28
C ASP A 172 -13.67 0.10 13.04
N ARG A 173 -12.70 0.38 12.14
CA ARG A 173 -12.95 0.97 10.81
C ARG A 173 -13.96 0.15 10.01
N PHE A 174 -13.76 -1.16 10.01
CA PHE A 174 -14.60 -2.10 9.28
C PHE A 174 -16.00 -2.23 9.89
N LEU A 175 -16.09 -2.39 11.22
CA LEU A 175 -17.36 -2.63 11.91
C LEU A 175 -18.21 -1.37 12.06
N ARG A 176 -17.59 -0.19 12.18
CA ARG A 176 -18.25 1.09 12.46
C ARG A 176 -17.53 2.22 11.70
N PRO A 177 -17.69 2.30 10.38
CA PRO A 177 -17.02 3.32 9.59
C PRO A 177 -17.52 4.72 9.98
N ASP A 178 -16.62 5.54 10.50
CA ASP A 178 -16.82 6.97 10.69
C ASP A 178 -16.09 7.72 9.56
N PRO A 179 -16.82 8.38 8.64
CA PRO A 179 -16.21 9.07 7.50
C PRO A 179 -15.19 10.14 7.92
N TYR A 180 -15.42 10.84 9.03
CA TYR A 180 -14.50 11.84 9.52
C TYR A 180 -13.21 11.20 10.04
N LEU A 181 -13.30 10.09 10.79
CA LEU A 181 -12.12 9.36 11.24
C LEU A 181 -11.34 8.75 10.07
N THR A 182 -12.01 8.24 9.04
CA THR A 182 -11.34 7.73 7.83
C THR A 182 -10.57 8.84 7.11
N ILE A 183 -11.18 10.01 6.91
CA ILE A 183 -10.52 11.15 6.26
C ILE A 183 -9.35 11.66 7.10
N LYS A 184 -9.52 11.70 8.42
CA LYS A 184 -8.45 12.10 9.34
C LYS A 184 -7.28 11.10 9.32
N ASP A 185 -7.57 9.80 9.27
CA ASP A 185 -6.54 8.75 9.19
C ASP A 185 -5.74 8.89 7.90
N GLU A 186 -6.42 9.00 6.75
CA GLU A 186 -5.78 9.22 5.45
C GLU A 186 -4.92 10.49 5.43
N ALA A 187 -5.47 11.63 5.89
CA ALA A 187 -4.73 12.87 5.97
C ALA A 187 -3.48 12.74 6.88
N THR A 188 -3.58 11.99 7.97
CA THR A 188 -2.45 11.73 8.88
C THR A 188 -1.39 10.85 8.22
N ALA A 189 -1.81 9.75 7.59
CA ALA A 189 -0.93 8.83 6.87
C ALA A 189 -0.21 9.52 5.72
N TYR A 190 -0.93 10.28 4.91
CA TYR A 190 -0.36 11.04 3.81
C TYR A 190 0.58 12.15 4.30
N GLY A 191 0.23 12.83 5.40
CA GLY A 191 1.11 13.80 6.06
C GLY A 191 2.46 13.22 6.49
N LYS A 192 2.43 12.06 7.16
CA LYS A 192 3.67 11.31 7.49
C LYS A 192 4.43 10.88 6.24
N THR A 193 3.72 10.43 5.21
CA THR A 193 4.34 10.03 3.94
C THR A 193 5.09 11.21 3.30
N ILE A 194 4.52 12.41 3.33
CA ILE A 194 5.19 13.60 2.83
C ILE A 194 6.47 13.89 3.62
N LEU A 195 6.36 13.96 4.95
CA LEU A 195 7.43 14.45 5.82
C LEU A 195 8.56 13.44 5.99
N GLU A 196 8.23 12.16 6.11
CA GLU A 196 9.20 11.11 6.43
C GLU A 196 9.75 10.41 5.18
N ILE A 197 9.08 10.54 4.03
CA ILE A 197 9.40 9.79 2.82
C ILE A 197 9.61 10.72 1.61
N MET A 198 8.56 11.40 1.15
CA MET A 198 8.61 12.14 -0.12
C MET A 198 9.61 13.30 -0.09
N ARG A 199 9.59 14.13 0.97
CA ARG A 199 10.53 15.26 1.11
C ARG A 199 11.98 14.80 1.24
N PRO A 200 12.33 13.83 2.11
CA PRO A 200 13.69 13.29 2.15
C PRO A 200 14.17 12.69 0.81
N LEU A 201 13.28 12.06 0.04
CA LEU A 201 13.61 11.61 -1.32
C LEU A 201 13.92 12.79 -2.26
N MET A 202 13.07 13.82 -2.26
CA MET A 202 13.29 15.02 -3.09
C MET A 202 14.56 15.77 -2.70
N GLU A 203 14.90 15.83 -1.41
CA GLU A 203 16.17 16.41 -0.91
C GLU A 203 17.40 15.66 -1.43
N LYS A 204 17.27 14.35 -1.66
CA LYS A 204 18.29 13.53 -2.33
C LYS A 204 18.27 13.63 -3.87
N GLY A 205 17.42 14.49 -4.43
CA GLY A 205 17.32 14.73 -5.87
C GLY A 205 16.40 13.75 -6.61
N ALA A 206 15.59 12.96 -5.90
CA ALA A 206 14.61 12.10 -6.56
C ALA A 206 13.49 12.94 -7.19
N ARG A 207 13.18 12.69 -8.46
CA ARG A 207 11.98 13.20 -9.12
C ARG A 207 10.77 12.42 -8.63
N LEU A 208 9.71 13.12 -8.24
CA LEU A 208 8.42 12.53 -7.85
C LEU A 208 7.28 13.05 -8.75
N PRO A 209 6.16 12.32 -8.83
CA PRO A 209 4.95 12.78 -9.51
C PRO A 209 4.47 14.17 -9.04
N GLN A 210 3.89 14.97 -9.95
CA GLN A 210 3.52 16.36 -9.65
C GLN A 210 2.46 16.46 -8.54
N ASN A 211 1.54 15.50 -8.44
CA ASN A 211 0.56 15.44 -7.35
C ASN A 211 1.23 15.30 -5.98
N TYR A 212 2.33 14.55 -5.87
CA TYR A 212 3.08 14.43 -4.60
C TYR A 212 3.73 15.77 -4.22
N ILE A 213 4.27 16.48 -5.21
CA ILE A 213 4.85 17.83 -5.02
C ILE A 213 3.76 18.80 -4.56
N ASN A 214 2.60 18.80 -5.21
CA ASN A 214 1.49 19.67 -4.87
C ASN A 214 0.98 19.41 -3.45
N ASN A 215 0.80 18.15 -3.06
CA ASN A 215 0.37 17.78 -1.70
C ASN A 215 1.41 18.18 -0.65
N SER A 216 2.70 18.02 -0.96
CA SER A 216 3.79 18.49 -0.10
C SER A 216 3.75 20.01 0.12
N GLN A 217 3.44 20.78 -0.92
CA GLN A 217 3.26 22.24 -0.82
C GLN A 217 2.03 22.60 0.00
N GLN A 218 0.90 21.91 -0.19
CA GLN A 218 -0.32 22.12 0.59
C GLN A 218 -0.09 21.88 2.09
N LEU A 219 0.59 20.79 2.46
CA LEU A 219 0.95 20.54 3.85
C LEU A 219 1.85 21.64 4.43
N LYS A 220 2.75 22.19 3.61
CA LYS A 220 3.61 23.30 4.01
C LYS A 220 2.83 24.59 4.31
N LEU A 221 1.72 24.83 3.61
CA LEU A 221 0.86 26.01 3.84
C LEU A 221 0.20 26.00 5.21
N VAL A 222 -0.01 24.82 5.81
CA VAL A 222 -0.54 24.67 7.16
C VAL A 222 0.56 24.50 8.22
N GLY A 223 1.82 24.80 7.87
CA GLY A 223 2.96 24.74 8.79
C GLY A 223 3.46 23.32 9.07
N ASP A 224 3.31 22.40 8.13
CA ASP A 224 3.68 20.98 8.27
C ASP A 224 2.91 20.22 9.37
N ASP A 225 1.81 20.82 9.85
CA ASP A 225 0.91 20.20 10.80
C ASP A 225 -0.14 19.35 10.08
N TYR A 226 0.14 18.05 9.96
CA TYR A 226 -0.81 17.09 9.38
C TYR A 226 -2.03 16.80 10.29
N THR A 227 -2.11 17.42 11.47
CA THR A 227 -3.31 17.41 12.31
C THR A 227 -4.18 18.65 12.11
N ASN A 228 -3.71 19.62 11.31
CA ASN A 228 -4.43 20.85 11.03
C ASN A 228 -5.77 20.58 10.32
N PRO A 229 -6.89 21.14 10.78
CA PRO A 229 -8.20 20.94 10.15
C PRO A 229 -8.27 21.34 8.67
N ALA A 230 -7.50 22.35 8.25
CA ALA A 230 -7.44 22.77 6.84
C ALA A 230 -6.80 21.69 5.96
N TRP A 231 -5.75 21.02 6.45
CA TRP A 231 -5.16 19.86 5.79
C TRP A 231 -6.12 18.68 5.75
N ILE A 232 -6.73 18.32 6.88
CA ILE A 232 -7.71 17.22 6.92
C ILE A 232 -8.87 17.47 5.94
N SER A 233 -9.30 18.73 5.80
CA SER A 233 -10.40 19.08 4.90
C SER A 233 -10.09 18.94 3.41
N SER A 234 -8.82 18.89 2.99
CA SER A 234 -8.46 18.71 1.58
C SER A 234 -8.59 17.26 1.09
N PHE A 235 -8.86 16.31 1.98
CA PHE A 235 -9.07 14.88 1.69
C PHE A 235 -10.57 14.50 1.64
N ARG A 236 -11.46 15.49 1.48
CA ARG A 236 -12.92 15.31 1.40
C ARG A 236 -13.42 15.20 -0.03
#